data_AF-A0A1D2AIZ2-F1
#
_entry.id   AF-A0A1D2AIZ2-F1
#
_cell.length_a   1.000
_cell.length_b   1.000
_cell.length_c   1.000
_cell.angle_alpha   90.00
_cell.angle_beta   90.00
_cell.angle_gamma   90.00
#
_symmetry.space_group_name_H-M   'P 1'
#
loop_
_entity.id
_entity.type
_entity.pdbx_description
1 polymer ?
#
loop_
_entity_poly.entity_id
_entity_poly.type
_entity_poly.pdbx_seq_one_letter_code
_entity_poly.pdbx_strand_id
1 'polypeptide(L)'
;ADLPRKIKFGTYLLYDLSFRERCRADIGEYGQLLLNSVSKRLQKNVSATKIELVLVGKKEVANPAIVKFPGSYRGVSVFETLLRLNSYVQNDTTGNFNDADIVLFISGQHLESTPYYSMYYSGWGRDGRICTNEKGIVLNSYNPDFSKISSLVFAVLRLLGRDQPGGIAAHLAKKPKSCLKKKPKGLYNNVTKLPGEGLEGNAYCRIFADNRNDFSLCQKLQGGCLLSCCWSNYLSESRDTSAPDGFPCGNNNKQICFEGQCVSSIPRAQRRY
;
A
#
# COMPACT_ATOMS: atom_id res chain seq x y z
N ALA A 1 12.75 -22.39 14.97
CA ALA A 1 13.89 -21.46 14.73
C ALA A 1 13.39 -20.06 15.00
N ASP A 2 14.10 -19.30 15.82
CA ASP A 2 13.63 -17.98 16.24
C ASP A 2 13.78 -16.96 15.11
N LEU A 3 12.71 -16.19 14.88
CA LEU A 3 12.75 -15.07 13.96
C LEU A 3 13.56 -13.91 14.55
N PRO A 4 14.25 -13.12 13.72
CA PRO A 4 14.83 -11.86 14.17
C PRO A 4 13.77 -10.97 14.82
N ARG A 5 14.11 -10.24 15.88
CA ARG A 5 13.20 -9.25 16.51
C ARG A 5 12.66 -8.22 15.50
N LYS A 6 13.43 -7.96 14.45
CA LYS A 6 13.10 -7.02 13.38
C LYS A 6 13.56 -7.57 12.04
N ILE A 7 12.68 -7.51 11.04
CA ILE A 7 12.96 -7.88 9.66
C ILE A 7 12.65 -6.67 8.78
N LYS A 8 13.55 -6.36 7.85
CA LYS A 8 13.36 -5.33 6.84
C LYS A 8 13.21 -5.99 5.48
N PHE A 9 12.13 -5.70 4.78
CA PHE A 9 11.93 -6.16 3.40
C PHE A 9 12.11 -4.98 2.45
N GLY A 10 13.03 -5.13 1.50
CA GLY A 10 13.19 -4.18 0.40
C GLY A 10 11.97 -4.25 -0.51
N THR A 11 11.33 -3.11 -0.77
CA THR A 11 10.18 -3.01 -1.69
C THR A 11 10.58 -2.15 -2.87
N TYR A 12 10.42 -2.69 -4.08
CA TYR A 12 10.62 -1.96 -5.33
C TYR A 12 9.27 -1.50 -5.86
N LEU A 13 9.14 -0.21 -6.18
CA LEU A 13 7.90 0.37 -6.71
C LEU A 13 7.93 0.41 -8.24
N LEU A 14 7.06 -0.37 -8.87
CA LEU A 14 6.72 -0.23 -10.27
C LEU A 14 5.43 0.57 -10.39
N TYR A 15 5.39 1.47 -11.37
CA TYR A 15 4.18 2.24 -11.67
C TYR A 15 4.06 2.43 -13.17
N ASP A 16 2.83 2.66 -13.63
CA ASP A 16 2.58 2.87 -15.05
C ASP A 16 2.32 4.35 -15.38
N LEU A 17 2.24 4.66 -16.68
CA LEU A 17 2.04 6.04 -17.14
C LEU A 17 0.74 6.65 -16.59
N SER A 18 -0.32 5.85 -16.50
CA SER A 18 -1.62 6.31 -16.01
C SER A 18 -1.57 6.70 -14.53
N PHE A 19 -0.78 6.00 -13.71
CA PHE A 19 -0.54 6.39 -12.33
C PHE A 19 0.31 7.66 -12.25
N ARG A 20 1.38 7.75 -13.05
CA ARG A 20 2.29 8.90 -13.09
C ARG A 20 1.55 10.19 -13.42
N GLU A 21 0.67 10.17 -14.41
CA GLU A 21 -0.09 11.37 -14.84
C GLU A 21 -1.04 11.90 -13.76
N ARG A 22 -1.48 11.05 -12.82
CA ARG A 22 -2.36 11.41 -11.71
C ARG A 22 -1.60 11.78 -10.45
N CYS A 23 -0.42 11.21 -10.25
CA CYS A 23 0.45 11.47 -9.11
C CYS A 23 1.20 12.79 -9.28
N ARG A 24 0.66 13.88 -8.71
CA ARG A 24 1.32 15.19 -8.69
C ARG A 24 2.45 15.31 -7.65
N ALA A 25 2.51 14.38 -6.69
CA ALA A 25 3.58 14.31 -5.71
C ALA A 25 4.79 13.55 -6.29
N ASP A 26 5.95 13.63 -5.63
CA ASP A 26 7.03 12.71 -5.95
C ASP A 26 6.59 11.27 -5.65
N ILE A 27 6.58 10.42 -6.68
CA ILE A 27 6.12 9.02 -6.60
C ILE A 27 6.93 8.22 -5.57
N GLY A 28 8.19 8.58 -5.34
CA GLY A 28 9.03 7.93 -4.34
C GLY A 28 8.64 8.30 -2.91
N GLU A 29 8.40 9.59 -2.64
CA GLU A 29 7.84 10.05 -1.37
C GLU A 29 6.46 9.41 -1.12
N TYR A 30 5.57 9.42 -2.11
CA TYR A 30 4.26 8.74 -2.02
C TYR A 30 4.42 7.26 -1.67
N GLY A 31 5.30 6.55 -2.39
CA GLY A 31 5.61 5.16 -2.13
C GLY A 31 6.12 4.93 -0.70
N GLN A 32 7.03 5.78 -0.21
CA GLN A 32 7.54 5.66 1.16
C GLN A 32 6.46 5.92 2.22
N LEU A 33 5.57 6.90 2.00
CA LEU A 33 4.43 7.17 2.91
C LEU A 33 3.46 5.98 2.98
N LEU A 34 3.16 5.36 1.84
CA LEU A 34 2.39 4.10 1.80
C LEU A 34 3.07 3.01 2.65
N LEU A 35 4.36 2.76 2.41
CA LEU A 35 5.11 1.72 3.11
C LEU A 35 5.24 1.99 4.62
N ASN A 36 5.33 3.26 5.03
CA ASN A 36 5.34 3.65 6.44
C ASN A 36 4.05 3.24 7.14
N SER A 37 2.89 3.56 6.55
CA SER A 37 1.59 3.17 7.10
C SER A 37 1.44 1.65 7.13
N VAL A 38 1.77 0.95 6.04
CA VAL A 38 1.72 -0.53 6.00
C VAL A 38 2.59 -1.12 7.11
N SER A 39 3.84 -0.66 7.26
CA SER A 39 4.76 -1.15 8.30
C SER A 39 4.22 -0.92 9.72
N LYS A 40 3.47 0.16 9.96
CA LYS A 40 2.82 0.42 11.25
C LYS A 40 1.67 -0.55 11.51
N ARG A 41 0.82 -0.80 10.50
CA ARG A 41 -0.31 -1.72 10.61
C ARG A 41 0.13 -3.19 10.73
N LEU A 42 1.25 -3.57 10.11
CA LEU A 42 1.81 -4.92 10.22
C LEU A 42 2.26 -5.28 11.65
N GLN A 43 2.63 -4.30 12.48
CA GLN A 43 3.07 -4.54 13.87
C GLN A 43 1.98 -5.18 14.74
N LYS A 44 0.70 -4.94 14.43
CA LYS A 44 -0.43 -5.58 15.13
C LYS A 44 -0.62 -7.04 14.72
N ASN A 45 -0.19 -7.40 13.51
CA ASN A 45 -0.45 -8.71 12.91
C ASN A 45 0.70 -9.71 13.16
N VAL A 46 1.88 -9.22 13.55
CA VAL A 46 3.07 -10.04 13.80
C VAL A 46 3.65 -9.66 15.17
N SER A 47 3.13 -10.27 16.22
CA SER A 47 3.31 -9.85 17.62
C SER A 47 4.77 -9.88 18.12
N ALA A 48 5.60 -10.81 17.64
CA ALA A 48 6.97 -11.01 18.12
C ALA A 48 8.07 -10.44 17.21
N THR A 49 7.73 -10.05 15.97
CA THR A 49 8.72 -9.61 14.98
C THR A 49 8.24 -8.33 14.31
N LYS A 50 9.02 -7.26 14.46
CA LYS A 50 8.75 -6.00 13.79
C LYS A 50 9.11 -6.12 12.30
N ILE A 51 8.10 -6.07 11.45
CA ILE A 51 8.27 -6.03 10.00
C ILE A 51 8.28 -4.57 9.53
N GLU A 52 9.31 -4.19 8.80
CA GLU A 52 9.42 -2.88 8.15
C GLU A 52 9.62 -3.05 6.65
N LEU A 53 8.87 -2.28 5.86
CA LEU A 53 9.04 -2.19 4.42
C LEU A 53 9.90 -0.96 4.09
N VAL A 54 10.88 -1.14 3.22
CA VAL A 54 11.85 -0.10 2.84
C VAL A 54 11.82 0.10 1.34
N LEU A 55 11.58 1.33 0.86
CA LEU A 55 11.61 1.60 -0.58
C LEU A 55 13.06 1.56 -1.10
N VAL A 56 13.40 0.55 -1.90
CA VAL A 56 14.78 0.35 -2.42
C VAL A 56 14.96 0.82 -3.87
N GLY A 57 13.86 1.03 -4.59
CA GLY A 57 13.88 1.35 -6.01
C GLY A 57 12.52 1.80 -6.49
N LYS A 58 12.50 2.58 -7.57
CA LYS A 58 11.28 2.91 -8.31
C LYS A 58 11.55 2.92 -9.82
N LYS A 59 10.59 2.47 -10.62
CA LYS A 59 10.67 2.50 -12.08
C LYS A 59 9.29 2.62 -12.72
N GLU A 60 9.19 3.51 -13.70
CA GLU A 60 8.04 3.56 -14.60
C GLU A 60 8.12 2.40 -15.60
N VAL A 61 7.00 1.74 -15.84
CA VAL A 61 6.87 0.68 -16.83
C VAL A 61 5.78 1.00 -17.85
N ALA A 62 5.99 0.58 -19.08
CA ALA A 62 4.94 0.69 -20.10
C ALA A 62 3.77 -0.23 -19.74
N ASN A 63 2.53 0.29 -19.85
CA ASN A 63 1.29 -0.45 -19.59
C ASN A 63 1.30 -1.89 -20.15
N PRO A 64 1.59 -2.14 -21.45
CA PRO A 64 1.47 -3.49 -22.01
C PRO A 64 2.45 -4.52 -21.42
N ALA A 65 3.51 -4.08 -20.73
CA ALA A 65 4.49 -4.97 -20.11
C ALA A 65 3.90 -5.77 -18.93
N ILE A 66 2.99 -5.16 -18.15
CA ILE A 66 2.43 -5.75 -16.92
C ILE A 66 0.90 -5.83 -17.00
N VAL A 67 0.27 -4.84 -17.61
CA VAL A 67 -1.18 -4.74 -17.74
C VAL A 67 -1.63 -5.37 -19.07
N LYS A 68 -2.54 -6.34 -19.03
CA LYS A 68 -3.16 -6.91 -20.25
C LYS A 68 -4.52 -6.26 -20.49
N PHE A 69 -4.64 -5.52 -21.58
CA PHE A 69 -5.95 -5.14 -22.10
C PHE A 69 -6.54 -6.37 -22.80
N PRO A 70 -7.63 -6.97 -22.30
CA PRO A 70 -8.36 -7.92 -23.12
C PRO A 70 -8.90 -7.18 -24.34
N GLY A 71 -8.82 -7.79 -25.52
CA GLY A 71 -9.44 -7.27 -26.75
C GLY A 71 -10.98 -7.30 -26.72
N SER A 72 -11.59 -7.52 -25.57
CA SER A 72 -13.03 -7.57 -25.34
C SER A 72 -13.38 -6.67 -24.16
N TYR A 73 -14.59 -6.11 -24.17
CA TYR A 73 -15.15 -5.11 -23.24
C TYR A 73 -15.07 -5.41 -21.72
N ARG A 74 -14.45 -6.50 -21.28
CA ARG A 74 -14.23 -6.81 -19.87
C ARG A 74 -12.99 -6.04 -19.40
N GLY A 75 -13.02 -5.40 -18.23
CA GLY A 75 -11.88 -4.65 -17.74
C GLY A 75 -10.66 -5.54 -17.44
N VAL A 76 -9.58 -4.89 -17.04
CA VAL A 76 -8.29 -5.54 -16.81
C VAL A 76 -8.31 -6.29 -15.48
N SER A 77 -8.07 -7.61 -15.48
CA SER A 77 -8.04 -8.41 -14.25
C SER A 77 -6.79 -8.13 -13.39
N VAL A 78 -6.99 -7.87 -12.09
CA VAL A 78 -5.91 -7.78 -11.09
C VAL A 78 -5.09 -9.07 -11.03
N PHE A 79 -5.73 -10.23 -11.17
CA PHE A 79 -5.06 -11.53 -11.11
C PHE A 79 -4.14 -11.75 -12.32
N GLU A 80 -4.63 -11.50 -13.53
CA GLU A 80 -3.83 -11.58 -14.77
C GLU A 80 -2.65 -10.60 -14.72
N THR A 81 -2.88 -9.39 -14.22
CA THR A 81 -1.84 -8.38 -14.00
C THR A 81 -0.77 -8.89 -13.04
N LEU A 82 -1.15 -9.60 -11.97
CA LEU A 82 -0.19 -10.21 -11.04
C LEU A 82 0.62 -11.33 -11.69
N LEU A 83 0.01 -12.18 -12.54
CA LEU A 83 0.75 -13.22 -13.27
C LEU A 83 1.81 -12.60 -14.18
N ARG A 84 1.44 -11.54 -14.91
CA ARG A 84 2.38 -10.80 -15.76
C ARG A 84 3.46 -10.07 -14.97
N LEU A 85 3.10 -9.44 -13.85
CA LEU A 85 4.08 -8.82 -12.96
C LEU A 85 5.13 -9.84 -12.50
N ASN A 86 4.71 -11.01 -12.05
CA ASN A 86 5.64 -12.04 -11.61
C ASN A 86 6.52 -12.55 -12.76
N SER A 87 5.96 -12.73 -13.96
CA SER A 87 6.76 -13.08 -15.15
C SER A 87 7.76 -11.98 -15.52
N TYR A 88 7.35 -10.72 -15.48
CA TYR A 88 8.23 -9.57 -15.72
C TYR A 88 9.39 -9.50 -14.72
N VAL A 89 9.11 -9.73 -13.43
CA VAL A 89 10.14 -9.78 -12.39
C VAL A 89 11.08 -10.97 -12.55
N GLN A 90 10.55 -12.14 -12.94
CA GLN A 90 11.36 -13.35 -13.17
C GLN A 90 12.30 -13.23 -14.37
N ASN A 91 11.87 -12.50 -15.41
CA ASN A 91 12.61 -12.33 -16.65
C ASN A 91 13.55 -11.11 -16.64
N ASP A 92 13.68 -10.40 -15.51
CA ASP A 92 14.59 -9.26 -15.40
C ASP A 92 16.05 -9.69 -15.41
N THR A 93 16.74 -9.46 -16.53
CA THR A 93 18.18 -9.73 -16.68
C THR A 93 19.05 -8.57 -16.21
N THR A 94 18.45 -7.40 -15.92
CA THR A 94 19.21 -6.20 -15.56
C THR A 94 19.55 -6.12 -14.07
N GLY A 95 18.97 -7.02 -13.27
CA GLY A 95 19.22 -7.09 -11.83
C GLY A 95 18.53 -6.01 -11.00
N ASN A 96 17.58 -5.25 -11.58
CA ASN A 96 16.84 -4.19 -10.91
C ASN A 96 16.14 -4.69 -9.64
N PHE A 97 15.72 -5.96 -9.63
CA PHE A 97 14.95 -6.54 -8.53
C PHE A 97 15.76 -7.41 -7.57
N ASN A 98 17.09 -7.45 -7.69
CA ASN A 98 17.94 -8.30 -6.84
C ASN A 98 17.86 -7.91 -5.36
N ASP A 99 17.80 -6.61 -5.09
CA ASP A 99 17.70 -6.06 -3.73
C ASP A 99 16.26 -5.95 -3.22
N ALA A 100 15.27 -6.28 -4.06
CA ALA A 100 13.86 -6.25 -3.70
C ALA A 100 13.42 -7.59 -3.12
N ASP A 101 12.75 -7.58 -1.98
CA ASP A 101 12.03 -8.72 -1.43
C ASP A 101 10.54 -8.70 -1.81
N ILE A 102 10.04 -7.54 -2.20
CA ILE A 102 8.68 -7.27 -2.69
C ILE A 102 8.77 -6.37 -3.93
N VAL A 103 7.99 -6.67 -4.97
CA VAL A 103 7.80 -5.75 -6.11
C VAL A 103 6.34 -5.30 -6.11
N LEU A 104 6.10 -4.04 -5.75
CA LEU A 104 4.78 -3.43 -5.71
C LEU A 104 4.52 -2.73 -7.04
N PHE A 105 3.51 -3.18 -7.78
CA PHE A 105 3.01 -2.50 -8.98
C PHE A 105 1.75 -1.69 -8.64
N ILE A 106 1.76 -0.40 -8.96
CA ILE A 106 0.61 0.49 -8.83
C ILE A 106 0.20 0.99 -10.21
N SER A 107 -1.09 0.86 -10.54
CA SER A 107 -1.66 1.38 -11.79
C SER A 107 -2.76 2.39 -11.49
N GLY A 108 -2.80 3.45 -12.29
CA GLY A 108 -3.89 4.43 -12.32
C GLY A 108 -5.07 3.97 -13.19
N GLN A 109 -5.01 2.77 -13.77
CA GLN A 109 -6.10 2.18 -14.53
C GLN A 109 -7.10 1.50 -13.60
N HIS A 110 -8.36 1.44 -14.03
CA HIS A 110 -9.35 0.65 -13.34
C HIS A 110 -9.11 -0.85 -13.58
N LEU A 111 -8.49 -1.51 -12.60
CA LEU A 111 -8.33 -2.96 -12.62
C LEU A 111 -9.56 -3.64 -11.99
N GLU A 112 -10.26 -4.47 -12.76
CA GLU A 112 -11.35 -5.28 -12.26
C GLU A 112 -10.83 -6.38 -11.33
N SER A 113 -11.45 -6.48 -10.14
CA SER A 113 -11.31 -7.67 -9.31
C SER A 113 -12.05 -8.82 -9.98
N THR A 114 -11.43 -10.00 -10.06
CA THR A 114 -12.11 -11.20 -10.57
C THR A 114 -13.36 -11.50 -9.76
N PRO A 115 -14.51 -11.83 -10.38
CA PRO A 115 -15.78 -12.06 -9.70
C PRO A 115 -15.82 -13.34 -8.84
N TYR A 116 -14.76 -14.15 -8.85
CA TYR A 116 -14.75 -15.48 -8.25
C TYR A 116 -14.97 -15.55 -6.73
N TYR A 117 -14.95 -14.42 -6.01
CA TYR A 117 -15.09 -14.40 -4.55
C TYR A 117 -15.94 -13.27 -3.97
N SER A 118 -16.77 -12.57 -4.76
CA SER A 118 -17.64 -11.43 -4.32
C SER A 118 -16.94 -10.29 -3.54
N MET A 119 -15.62 -10.34 -3.37
CA MET A 119 -14.80 -9.37 -2.66
C MET A 119 -13.97 -8.56 -3.64
N TYR A 120 -14.21 -7.25 -3.68
CA TYR A 120 -13.45 -6.28 -4.46
C TYR A 120 -12.10 -6.02 -3.79
N TYR A 121 -11.09 -6.86 -4.10
CA TYR A 121 -9.73 -6.61 -3.65
C TYR A 121 -9.05 -5.60 -4.57
N SER A 122 -8.76 -4.42 -4.03
CA SER A 122 -7.93 -3.41 -4.72
C SER A 122 -6.43 -3.72 -4.63
N GLY A 123 -6.01 -4.76 -3.91
CA GLY A 123 -4.63 -5.19 -3.81
C GLY A 123 -4.51 -6.71 -3.72
N TRP A 124 -3.55 -7.31 -4.42
CA TRP A 124 -3.38 -8.76 -4.45
C TRP A 124 -1.90 -9.18 -4.56
N GLY A 125 -1.56 -10.24 -3.83
CA GLY A 125 -0.25 -10.90 -3.85
C GLY A 125 -0.42 -12.41 -3.65
N ARG A 126 0.54 -13.20 -4.13
CA ARG A 126 0.52 -14.65 -3.95
C ARG A 126 0.87 -15.02 -2.51
N ASP A 127 0.11 -15.96 -1.95
CA ASP A 127 0.31 -16.37 -0.56
C ASP A 127 1.68 -17.07 -0.36
N GLY A 128 2.39 -16.67 0.69
CA GLY A 128 3.66 -17.26 1.11
C GLY A 128 4.85 -17.06 0.17
N ARG A 129 4.76 -16.20 -0.84
CA ARG A 129 5.81 -16.01 -1.86
C ARG A 129 6.90 -14.99 -1.51
N ILE A 130 6.92 -14.46 -0.28
CA ILE A 130 8.07 -13.68 0.21
C ILE A 130 9.37 -14.49 0.07
N CYS A 131 10.46 -13.81 -0.30
CA CYS A 131 11.77 -14.41 -0.58
C CYS A 131 11.78 -15.39 -1.76
N THR A 132 10.92 -15.20 -2.75
CA THR A 132 10.91 -15.99 -4.00
C THR A 132 10.89 -15.06 -5.21
N ASN A 133 10.93 -15.61 -6.42
CA ASN A 133 10.77 -14.81 -7.63
C ASN A 133 9.30 -14.44 -7.93
N GLU A 134 8.34 -14.97 -7.17
CA GLU A 134 6.90 -14.61 -7.26
C GLU A 134 6.50 -13.57 -6.21
N LYS A 135 7.37 -12.56 -6.02
CA LYS A 135 7.29 -11.54 -4.98
C LYS A 135 6.45 -10.30 -5.36
N GLY A 136 5.64 -10.41 -6.40
CA GLY A 136 4.80 -9.33 -6.89
C GLY A 136 3.58 -9.05 -6.00
N ILE A 137 3.24 -7.77 -5.90
CA ILE A 137 1.95 -7.26 -5.40
C ILE A 137 1.40 -6.30 -6.45
N VAL A 138 0.13 -6.46 -6.82
CA VAL A 138 -0.59 -5.48 -7.65
C VAL A 138 -1.51 -4.68 -6.73
N LEU A 139 -1.48 -3.35 -6.85
CA LEU A 139 -2.38 -2.44 -6.18
C LEU A 139 -3.10 -1.58 -7.23
N ASN A 140 -4.41 -1.77 -7.33
CA ASN A 140 -5.31 -0.90 -8.09
C ASN A 140 -5.56 0.37 -7.28
N SER A 141 -4.87 1.45 -7.66
CA SER A 141 -5.04 2.77 -7.05
C SER A 141 -5.27 3.79 -8.15
N TYR A 142 -6.54 3.92 -8.56
CA TYR A 142 -6.95 4.89 -9.60
C TYR A 142 -6.43 6.30 -9.29
N ASN A 143 -6.61 6.75 -8.03
CA ASN A 143 -6.03 7.98 -7.54
C ASN A 143 -4.82 7.67 -6.64
N PRO A 144 -3.81 8.56 -6.59
CA PRO A 144 -2.68 8.47 -5.66
C PRO A 144 -3.10 8.87 -4.24
N ASP A 145 -4.26 8.40 -3.79
CA ASP A 145 -4.74 8.56 -2.43
C ASP A 145 -4.21 7.41 -1.53
N PHE A 146 -4.61 7.46 -0.26
CA PHE A 146 -4.18 6.51 0.77
C PHE A 146 -5.31 5.58 1.21
N SER A 147 -6.45 5.57 0.50
CA SER A 147 -7.61 4.74 0.81
C SER A 147 -7.32 3.25 0.63
N LYS A 148 -6.33 2.89 -0.21
CA LYS A 148 -6.00 1.49 -0.54
C LYS A 148 -4.99 0.83 0.40
N ILE A 149 -4.54 1.53 1.45
CA ILE A 149 -3.57 1.01 2.42
C ILE A 149 -4.04 -0.32 3.05
N SER A 150 -5.32 -0.45 3.41
CA SER A 150 -5.84 -1.69 4.00
C SER A 150 -5.70 -2.88 3.04
N SER A 151 -5.96 -2.67 1.75
CA SER A 151 -5.77 -3.70 0.73
C SER A 151 -4.29 -4.04 0.52
N LEU A 152 -3.39 -3.04 0.57
CA LEU A 152 -1.95 -3.28 0.50
C LEU A 152 -1.44 -4.06 1.73
N VAL A 153 -1.90 -3.74 2.94
CA VAL A 153 -1.59 -4.52 4.16
C VAL A 153 -2.01 -5.97 3.98
N PHE A 154 -3.24 -6.21 3.50
CA PHE A 154 -3.72 -7.57 3.24
C PHE A 154 -2.85 -8.31 2.22
N ALA A 155 -2.49 -7.67 1.11
CA ALA A 155 -1.63 -8.28 0.09
C ALA A 155 -0.23 -8.61 0.63
N VAL A 156 0.35 -7.74 1.48
CA VAL A 156 1.62 -8.02 2.14
C VAL A 156 1.50 -9.16 3.14
N LEU A 157 0.45 -9.21 3.96
CA LEU A 157 0.22 -10.33 4.89
C LEU A 157 0.11 -11.67 4.16
N ARG A 158 -0.59 -11.71 3.02
CA ARG A 158 -0.61 -12.90 2.15
C ARG A 158 0.80 -13.24 1.66
N LEU A 159 1.55 -12.28 1.14
CA LEU A 159 2.91 -12.52 0.67
C LEU A 159 3.81 -13.12 1.78
N LEU A 160 3.61 -12.67 3.02
CA LEU A 160 4.27 -13.15 4.24
C LEU A 160 3.78 -14.53 4.73
N GLY A 161 2.78 -15.13 4.09
CA GLY A 161 2.26 -16.47 4.41
C GLY A 161 1.19 -16.46 5.49
N ARG A 162 0.30 -15.45 5.51
CA ARG A 162 -0.84 -15.40 6.44
C ARG A 162 -1.69 -16.67 6.39
N ASP A 163 -1.92 -17.20 5.19
CA ASP A 163 -2.84 -18.33 4.97
C ASP A 163 -2.09 -19.68 4.96
N GLN A 164 -0.78 -19.67 5.27
CA GLN A 164 0.06 -20.87 5.38
C GLN A 164 -0.12 -21.58 6.73
N PRO A 165 0.10 -22.91 6.81
CA PRO A 165 0.04 -23.65 8.06
C PRO A 165 0.98 -23.07 9.13
N GLY A 166 0.42 -22.74 10.30
CA GLY A 166 1.13 -22.09 11.42
C GLY A 166 1.26 -20.57 11.30
N GLY A 167 0.68 -19.96 10.25
CA GLY A 167 0.65 -18.52 10.03
C GLY A 167 2.01 -17.90 9.65
N ILE A 168 2.06 -16.57 9.68
CA ILE A 168 3.21 -15.77 9.21
C ILE A 168 4.51 -16.18 9.92
N ALA A 169 4.49 -16.34 11.24
CA ALA A 169 5.70 -16.62 12.00
C ALA A 169 6.31 -17.99 11.63
N ALA A 170 5.48 -19.04 11.56
CA ALA A 170 5.93 -20.38 11.16
C ALA A 170 6.41 -20.40 9.70
N HIS A 171 5.74 -19.65 8.82
CA HIS A 171 6.14 -19.54 7.42
C HIS A 171 7.48 -18.84 7.25
N LEU A 172 7.67 -17.69 7.90
CA LEU A 172 8.93 -16.95 7.85
C LEU A 172 10.08 -17.75 8.46
N ALA A 173 9.84 -18.58 9.49
CA ALA A 173 10.88 -19.40 10.10
C ALA A 173 11.49 -20.45 9.15
N LYS A 174 10.77 -20.79 8.06
CA LYS A 174 11.24 -21.71 7.00
C LYS A 174 12.03 -21.00 5.88
N LYS A 175 12.07 -19.67 5.87
CA LYS A 175 12.72 -18.90 4.81
C LYS A 175 14.25 -18.83 5.01
N PRO A 176 15.04 -18.70 3.93
CA PRO A 176 16.49 -18.57 4.03
C PRO A 176 16.88 -17.37 4.90
N LYS A 177 17.85 -17.56 5.81
CA LYS A 177 18.38 -16.48 6.66
C LYS A 177 18.94 -15.31 5.84
N SER A 178 19.47 -15.59 4.65
CA SER A 178 19.96 -14.59 3.70
C SER A 178 18.87 -13.61 3.26
N CYS A 179 17.60 -14.02 3.23
CA CYS A 179 16.47 -13.12 2.97
C CYS A 179 16.08 -12.33 4.23
N LEU A 180 15.93 -13.00 5.37
CA LEU A 180 15.39 -12.38 6.60
C LEU A 180 16.37 -11.41 7.28
N LYS A 181 17.67 -11.54 7.01
CA LYS A 181 18.73 -10.71 7.59
C LYS A 181 19.26 -9.64 6.64
N LYS A 182 18.61 -9.42 5.48
CA LYS A 182 18.99 -8.34 4.56
C LYS A 182 18.89 -6.98 5.26
N LYS A 183 19.77 -6.07 4.84
CA LYS A 183 19.76 -4.67 5.26
C LYS A 183 19.54 -3.80 4.02
N PRO A 184 18.31 -3.75 3.47
CA PRO A 184 18.04 -2.95 2.28
C PRO A 184 18.40 -1.48 2.52
N LYS A 185 19.07 -0.86 1.55
CA LYS A 185 19.40 0.57 1.56
C LYS A 185 18.21 1.34 0.99
N GLY A 186 17.46 2.01 1.85
CA GLY A 186 16.28 2.76 1.41
C GLY A 186 16.65 4.05 0.67
N LEU A 187 15.83 4.43 -0.30
CA LEU A 187 15.96 5.67 -1.07
C LEU A 187 15.46 6.89 -0.28
N TYR A 188 14.44 6.72 0.57
CA TYR A 188 13.75 7.80 1.29
C TYR A 188 13.77 7.59 2.82
N ASN A 189 14.95 7.28 3.38
CA ASN A 189 15.07 6.99 4.82
C ASN A 189 14.74 8.18 5.73
N ASN A 190 14.74 9.40 5.20
CA ASN A 190 14.35 10.62 5.88
C ASN A 190 12.82 10.80 5.98
N VAL A 191 12.03 10.08 5.18
CA VAL A 191 10.56 10.18 5.21
C VAL A 191 10.02 9.14 6.18
N THR A 192 9.83 9.52 7.44
CA THR A 192 9.34 8.63 8.51
C THR A 192 7.89 8.89 8.93
N LYS A 193 7.30 9.99 8.45
CA LYS A 193 5.92 10.40 8.76
C LYS A 193 4.90 9.43 8.16
N LEU A 194 3.71 9.39 8.75
CA LEU A 194 2.52 8.79 8.17
C LEU A 194 1.89 9.69 7.09
N PRO A 195 1.12 9.13 6.15
CA PRO A 195 0.58 9.86 5.01
C PRO A 195 -0.34 11.05 5.34
N GLY A 196 -1.00 11.03 6.50
CA GLY A 196 -1.88 12.09 6.96
C GLY A 196 -1.21 13.13 7.86
N GLU A 197 0.05 12.91 8.28
CA GLU A 197 0.76 13.86 9.13
C GLU A 197 1.03 15.17 8.36
N GLY A 198 0.45 16.27 8.84
CA GLY A 198 0.54 17.59 8.19
C GLY A 198 -0.31 17.72 6.92
N LEU A 199 -1.16 16.75 6.60
CA LEU A 199 -2.04 16.82 5.44
C LEU A 199 -3.32 17.59 5.79
N GLU A 200 -3.63 18.61 4.98
CA GLU A 200 -4.89 19.34 5.11
C GLU A 200 -6.05 18.58 4.48
N GLY A 201 -7.24 18.71 5.07
CA GLY A 201 -8.44 18.01 4.59
C GLY A 201 -8.82 18.38 3.16
N ASN A 202 -8.76 19.66 2.80
CA ASN A 202 -9.02 20.12 1.44
C ASN A 202 -8.01 19.55 0.44
N ALA A 203 -6.72 19.55 0.79
CA ALA A 203 -5.68 18.96 -0.04
C ALA A 203 -5.92 17.47 -0.27
N TYR A 204 -6.31 16.72 0.77
CA TYR A 204 -6.63 15.31 0.64
C TYR A 204 -7.86 15.06 -0.24
N CYS A 205 -8.95 15.81 -0.05
CA CYS A 205 -10.15 15.67 -0.89
C CYS A 205 -9.84 15.91 -2.36
N ARG A 206 -8.99 16.89 -2.69
CA ARG A 206 -8.54 17.11 -4.07
C ARG A 206 -7.80 15.89 -4.61
N ILE A 207 -6.84 15.34 -3.86
CA ILE A 207 -6.09 14.12 -4.26
C ILE A 207 -7.06 12.95 -4.50
N PHE A 208 -8.01 12.75 -3.59
CA PHE A 208 -9.03 11.70 -3.68
C PHE A 208 -9.96 11.85 -4.90
N ALA A 209 -10.14 13.08 -5.40
CA ALA A 209 -10.92 13.38 -6.60
C ALA A 209 -10.05 13.74 -7.81
N ASP A 210 -8.91 13.07 -7.99
CA ASP A 210 -8.05 13.23 -9.17
C ASP A 210 -7.54 14.67 -9.37
N ASN A 211 -7.21 15.33 -8.26
CA ASN A 211 -6.75 16.72 -8.17
C ASN A 211 -7.75 17.77 -8.72
N ARG A 212 -9.05 17.47 -8.66
CA ARG A 212 -10.11 18.42 -8.97
C ARG A 212 -10.14 19.60 -7.99
N ASN A 213 -10.06 20.82 -8.51
CA ASN A 213 -10.04 22.04 -7.68
C ASN A 213 -11.41 22.38 -7.07
N ASP A 214 -12.48 21.91 -7.71
CA ASP A 214 -13.88 22.08 -7.30
C ASP A 214 -14.31 21.04 -6.26
N PHE A 215 -13.37 20.33 -5.64
CA PHE A 215 -13.63 19.31 -4.62
C PHE A 215 -12.89 19.65 -3.31
N SER A 216 -13.62 19.68 -2.19
CA SER A 216 -13.09 20.12 -0.89
C SER A 216 -13.70 19.35 0.27
N LEU A 217 -13.05 19.41 1.44
CA LEU A 217 -13.59 18.82 2.65
C LEU A 217 -14.77 19.66 3.13
N CYS A 218 -15.96 19.06 3.14
CA CYS A 218 -17.18 19.69 3.65
C CYS A 218 -17.52 19.20 5.06
N GLN A 219 -17.23 17.94 5.38
CA GLN A 219 -17.54 17.39 6.70
C GLN A 219 -16.52 16.36 7.19
N LYS A 220 -16.23 16.41 8.49
CA LYS A 220 -15.52 15.36 9.22
C LYS A 220 -16.55 14.50 9.97
N LEU A 221 -16.55 13.20 9.68
CA LEU A 221 -17.46 12.19 10.23
C LEU A 221 -16.70 11.20 11.12
N GLN A 222 -17.42 10.42 11.94
CA GLN A 222 -16.88 9.35 12.78
C GLN A 222 -15.63 9.74 13.58
N GLY A 223 -15.74 10.80 14.40
CA GLY A 223 -14.61 11.30 15.21
C GLY A 223 -13.49 11.96 14.40
N GLY A 224 -13.70 12.18 13.10
CA GLY A 224 -12.78 12.88 12.20
C GLY A 224 -11.97 12.00 11.26
N CYS A 225 -12.21 10.68 11.25
CA CYS A 225 -11.47 9.73 10.42
C CYS A 225 -12.24 9.18 9.22
N LEU A 226 -13.51 9.55 9.09
CA LEU A 226 -14.25 9.51 7.85
C LEU A 226 -14.39 10.95 7.35
N LEU A 227 -14.08 11.19 6.09
CA LEU A 227 -14.11 12.52 5.47
C LEU A 227 -15.17 12.50 4.39
N SER A 228 -16.10 13.45 4.45
CA SER A 228 -17.01 13.71 3.35
C SER A 228 -16.45 14.86 2.53
N CYS A 229 -16.18 14.59 1.26
CA CYS A 229 -15.67 15.55 0.31
C CYS A 229 -16.79 15.92 -0.66
N CYS A 230 -17.02 17.21 -0.87
CA CYS A 230 -18.13 17.72 -1.66
C CYS A 230 -17.63 18.53 -2.85
N TRP A 231 -18.46 18.64 -3.89
CA TRP A 231 -18.26 19.65 -4.92
C TRP A 231 -18.53 21.04 -4.35
N SER A 232 -17.64 22.01 -4.61
CA SER A 232 -17.72 23.36 -4.04
C SER A 232 -19.03 24.10 -4.39
N ASN A 233 -19.72 23.67 -5.44
CA ASN A 233 -20.98 24.28 -5.91
C ASN A 233 -22.23 23.46 -5.55
N TYR A 234 -22.09 22.24 -5.01
CA TYR A 234 -23.22 21.33 -4.76
C TYR A 234 -22.95 20.47 -3.51
N LEU A 235 -23.47 20.89 -2.36
CA LEU A 235 -23.36 20.13 -1.10
C LEU A 235 -24.15 18.80 -1.11
N SER A 236 -25.08 18.63 -2.06
CA SER A 236 -25.87 17.40 -2.22
C SER A 236 -25.10 16.26 -2.88
N GLU A 237 -24.00 16.55 -3.56
CA GLU A 237 -23.11 15.54 -4.12
C GLU A 237 -21.85 15.46 -3.24
N SER A 238 -21.75 14.38 -2.48
CA SER A 238 -20.56 14.11 -1.66
C SER A 238 -20.04 12.71 -1.94
N ARG A 239 -18.74 12.53 -1.70
CA ARG A 239 -18.10 11.21 -1.64
C ARG A 239 -17.39 11.08 -0.32
N ASP A 240 -17.67 9.99 0.35
CA ASP A 240 -17.00 9.65 1.59
C ASP A 240 -15.71 8.88 1.34
N THR A 241 -14.68 9.20 2.10
CA THR A 241 -13.38 8.52 2.07
C THR A 241 -12.79 8.45 3.46
N SER A 242 -12.02 7.41 3.75
CA SER A 242 -11.28 7.34 5.01
C SER A 242 -10.13 8.34 5.01
N ALA A 243 -9.93 9.02 6.14
CA ALA A 243 -8.75 9.83 6.36
C ALA A 243 -7.50 8.93 6.35
N PRO A 244 -6.36 9.40 5.80
CA PRO A 244 -5.11 8.67 5.86
C PRO A 244 -4.63 8.49 7.29
N ASP A 245 -3.82 7.45 7.53
CA ASP A 245 -3.15 7.29 8.83
C ASP A 245 -2.31 8.54 9.15
N GLY A 246 -2.36 9.02 10.38
CA GLY A 246 -1.68 10.23 10.84
C GLY A 246 -2.50 11.51 10.68
N PHE A 247 -3.65 11.46 10.00
CA PHE A 247 -4.50 12.65 9.80
C PHE A 247 -5.06 13.17 11.13
N PRO A 248 -5.02 14.49 11.42
CA PRO A 248 -5.52 15.02 12.69
C PRO A 248 -7.03 14.82 12.88
N CYS A 249 -7.41 14.33 14.06
CA CYS A 249 -8.80 14.08 14.45
C CYS A 249 -9.09 14.51 15.90
N GLY A 250 -10.36 14.45 16.30
CA GLY A 250 -10.83 14.89 17.62
C GLY A 250 -10.80 16.40 17.83
N ASN A 251 -11.23 16.85 19.02
CA ASN A 251 -11.53 18.27 19.29
C ASN A 251 -10.29 19.17 19.43
N ASN A 252 -9.09 18.60 19.60
CA ASN A 252 -7.86 19.36 19.89
C ASN A 252 -6.70 19.04 18.95
N ASN A 253 -6.91 18.30 17.85
CA ASN A 253 -5.86 17.79 16.96
C ASN A 253 -4.71 17.02 17.66
N LYS A 254 -4.88 16.65 18.93
CA LYS A 254 -3.94 15.80 19.70
C LYS A 254 -4.13 14.32 19.40
N GLN A 255 -5.17 13.97 18.66
CA GLN A 255 -5.47 12.62 18.22
C GLN A 255 -5.24 12.53 16.72
N ILE A 256 -4.96 11.32 16.25
CA ILE A 256 -4.75 11.05 14.83
C ILE A 256 -5.62 9.89 14.37
N CYS A 257 -5.92 9.88 13.09
CA CYS A 257 -6.54 8.73 12.45
C CYS A 257 -5.52 7.61 12.29
N PHE A 258 -5.92 6.39 12.67
CA PHE A 258 -5.15 5.19 12.43
C PHE A 258 -6.11 4.03 12.20
N GLU A 259 -6.02 3.37 11.05
CA GLU A 259 -6.94 2.28 10.68
C GLU A 259 -8.42 2.71 10.74
N GLY A 260 -8.71 3.95 10.34
CA GLY A 260 -10.07 4.50 10.34
C GLY A 260 -10.61 4.92 11.71
N GLN A 261 -9.83 4.80 12.78
CA GLN A 261 -10.22 5.19 14.13
C GLN A 261 -9.44 6.41 14.62
N CYS A 262 -10.11 7.28 15.39
CA CYS A 262 -9.46 8.41 16.03
C CYS A 262 -8.80 7.99 17.35
N VAL A 263 -7.47 7.98 17.40
CA VAL A 263 -6.68 7.48 18.53
C VAL A 263 -5.78 8.56 19.12
N SER A 264 -5.59 8.56 20.44
CA SER A 264 -4.68 9.50 21.14
C SER A 264 -3.21 9.23 20.86
N SER A 265 -2.89 8.00 20.50
CA SER A 265 -1.59 7.58 19.98
C SER A 265 -1.79 6.31 19.18
N ILE A 266 -0.91 6.06 18.20
CA ILE A 266 -0.88 4.74 17.55
C ILE A 266 -0.66 3.72 18.66
N PRO A 267 -1.59 2.77 18.87
CA PRO A 267 -1.46 1.80 19.94
C PRO A 267 -0.08 1.16 19.86
N ARG A 268 0.73 1.37 20.89
CA ARG A 268 1.95 0.59 21.10
C ARG A 268 1.53 -0.81 21.50
N ALA A 269 0.95 -1.59 20.60
CA ALA A 269 1.19 -3.02 20.68
C ALA A 269 2.72 -3.15 20.62
N GLN A 270 3.38 -3.46 21.76
CA GLN A 270 4.84 -3.43 22.02
C GLN A 270 5.36 -2.37 23.03
N ARG A 271 4.90 -2.41 24.29
CA ARG A 271 5.77 -2.09 25.44
C ARG A 271 5.63 -3.23 26.46
N ARG A 272 6.58 -4.16 26.41
CA ARG A 272 6.69 -5.37 27.27
C ARG A 272 5.61 -6.40 26.97
N TYR A 273 5.99 -7.49 26.30
CA TYR A 273 6.06 -8.85 26.84
C TYR A 273 6.95 -9.66 25.88
#